data_AF-A0A915PFQ1-F1
#
_entry.id   AF-A0A915PFQ1-F1
#
_cell.length_a   1.000
_cell.length_b   1.000
_cell.length_c   1.000
_cell.angle_alpha   90.00
_cell.angle_beta   90.00
_cell.angle_gamma   90.00
#
_symmetry.space_group_name_H-M   'P 1'
#
loop_
_entity.id
_entity.type
_entity.pdbx_description
1 polymer ?
#
loop_
_entity_poly.entity_id
_entity_poly.type
_entity_poly.pdbx_seq_one_letter_code
_entity_poly.pdbx_strand_id
1 'polypeptide(L)'
;MLSACGFVFAAEWWSIQNEGLRVAEIYPQKAVCEENSLRLQWSEQASNELRLLALCFGLVQTVREAFPSLLHIMKEARQRKMQIHRPSIVPGSP
;
A
#
# COMPACT_ATOMS: atom_id res chain seq x y z
N MET A 1 -3.20 10.50 18.72
CA MET A 1 -1.95 9.88 18.25
C MET A 1 -2.03 9.77 16.72
N LEU A 2 -1.33 10.65 16.02
CA LEU A 2 -1.37 10.83 14.55
C LEU A 2 -0.01 10.40 13.97
N SER A 3 0.43 9.19 14.28
CA SER A 3 1.75 8.68 13.89
C SER A 3 1.58 7.26 13.38
N ALA A 4 2.09 7.01 12.16
CA ALA A 4 2.16 5.73 11.46
C ALA A 4 1.00 5.31 10.54
N CYS A 5 0.00 6.15 10.26
CA CYS A 5 -0.93 5.92 9.14
C CYS A 5 -0.22 6.16 7.79
N GLY A 6 0.57 5.19 7.30
CA GLY A 6 1.03 5.20 5.90
C GLY A 6 2.55 5.10 5.65
N PHE A 7 3.36 4.86 6.67
CA PHE A 7 4.82 4.81 6.48
C PHE A 7 5.39 3.42 6.16
N VAL A 8 4.61 2.34 6.31
CA VAL A 8 5.17 0.98 6.14
C VAL A 8 4.11 0.04 5.57
N PHE A 9 4.41 -0.59 4.43
CA PHE A 9 3.68 -1.78 3.96
C PHE A 9 3.65 -2.86 5.05
N ALA A 10 2.62 -3.72 5.03
CA ALA A 10 2.55 -4.80 6.00
C ALA A 10 3.80 -5.67 5.84
N ALA A 11 4.36 -6.19 6.94
CA ALA A 11 5.55 -7.03 6.88
C ALA A 11 5.22 -8.44 6.34
N GLU A 12 4.35 -8.54 5.33
CA GLU A 12 3.97 -9.78 4.68
C GLU A 12 4.97 -10.10 3.57
N TRP A 13 5.53 -11.30 3.63
CA TRP A 13 6.55 -11.79 2.70
C TRP A 13 5.97 -13.00 1.98
N TRP A 14 6.03 -13.00 0.66
CA TRP A 14 5.47 -14.05 -0.18
C TRP A 14 6.59 -14.81 -0.90
N SER A 15 6.56 -16.14 -0.82
CA SER A 15 7.42 -17.03 -1.61
C SER A 15 6.54 -17.77 -2.62
N ILE A 16 6.83 -17.62 -3.90
CA ILE A 16 6.17 -18.35 -4.97
C ILE A 16 7.00 -19.61 -5.23
N GLN A 17 6.32 -20.76 -5.23
CA GLN A 17 6.95 -22.06 -5.47
C GLN A 17 6.30 -22.73 -6.68
N ASN A 18 7.12 -23.41 -7.47
CA ASN A 18 6.67 -24.30 -8.53
C ASN A 18 7.35 -25.66 -8.33
N GLU A 19 6.57 -26.73 -8.24
CA GLU A 19 7.08 -28.10 -8.05
C GLU A 19 8.07 -28.24 -6.86
N GLY A 20 7.84 -27.48 -5.78
CA GLY A 20 8.69 -27.48 -4.59
C GLY A 20 9.96 -26.63 -4.69
N LEU A 21 10.24 -26.04 -5.86
CA LEU A 21 11.33 -25.09 -6.04
C LEU A 21 10.83 -23.65 -5.89
N ARG A 22 11.57 -22.85 -5.13
CA ARG A 22 11.29 -21.42 -5.00
C ARG A 22 11.63 -20.71 -6.31
N VAL A 23 10.62 -20.10 -6.93
CA VAL A 23 10.74 -19.41 -8.21
C VAL A 23 10.77 -17.89 -8.05
N ALA A 24 10.10 -17.34 -7.04
CA ALA A 24 10.14 -15.91 -6.75
C ALA A 24 9.87 -15.59 -5.28
N GLU A 25 10.31 -14.41 -4.86
CA GLU A 25 10.03 -13.81 -3.57
C GLU A 25 9.55 -12.37 -3.76
N ILE A 26 8.54 -11.99 -2.98
CA ILE A 26 7.98 -10.65 -2.95
C ILE A 26 7.95 -10.19 -1.50
N TYR A 27 8.54 -9.04 -1.23
CA TYR A 27 8.61 -8.52 0.13
C TYR A 27 8.65 -6.98 0.14
N PRO A 28 8.11 -6.35 1.19
CA PRO A 28 8.20 -4.91 1.39
C PRO A 28 9.63 -4.48 1.61
N GLN A 29 10.03 -3.43 0.89
CA GLN A 29 11.27 -2.73 1.12
C GLN A 29 10.95 -1.50 1.99
N LYS A 30 11.37 -1.55 3.25
CA LYS A 30 11.20 -0.41 4.16
C LYS A 30 12.17 0.68 3.75
N ALA A 31 11.66 1.85 3.38
CA ALA A 31 12.45 3.05 3.23
C ALA A 31 12.03 4.07 4.30
N VAL A 32 13.01 4.63 5.01
CA VAL A 32 12.75 5.59 6.11
C VAL A 32 12.40 6.98 5.56
N CYS A 33 12.80 7.29 4.32
CA CYS A 33 12.58 8.57 3.65
C CYS A 33 12.12 8.45 2.18
N GLU A 34 11.87 7.24 1.67
CA GLU A 34 11.44 7.02 0.28
C GLU A 34 10.02 6.43 0.25
N GLU A 35 9.42 6.39 -0.93
CA GLU A 35 8.11 5.77 -1.13
C GLU A 35 8.15 4.28 -0.77
N ASN A 36 7.05 3.78 -0.18
CA ASN A 36 6.90 2.35 0.09
C ASN A 36 6.96 1.57 -1.22
N SER A 37 7.76 0.51 -1.25
CA SER A 37 7.89 -0.35 -2.43
C SER A 37 7.83 -1.83 -2.04
N LEU A 38 7.33 -2.65 -2.96
CA LEU A 38 7.48 -4.09 -2.91
C LEU A 38 8.65 -4.46 -3.82
N ARG A 39 9.60 -5.22 -3.30
CA ARG A 39 10.67 -5.82 -4.08
C ARG A 39 10.23 -7.21 -4.52
N LEU A 40 10.41 -7.48 -5.81
CA LEU A 40 10.19 -8.77 -6.44
C LEU A 40 11.54 -9.29 -6.93
N GLN A 41 11.90 -10.50 -6.49
CA GLN A 41 13.08 -11.23 -6.96
C GLN A 41 12.63 -12.59 -7.47
N TRP A 42 13.25 -13.08 -8.55
CA TRP A 42 12.96 -14.38 -9.11
C TRP A 42 14.24 -15.14 -9.44
N SER A 43 14.14 -16.47 -9.41
CA SER A 43 15.21 -17.36 -9.84
C SER A 43 15.44 -17.25 -11.35
N GLU A 44 16.66 -17.46 -11.82
CA GLU A 44 16.96 -17.55 -13.25
C GLU A 44 16.17 -18.68 -13.94
N GLN A 45 15.82 -19.72 -13.18
CA GLN A 45 15.05 -20.88 -13.63
C GLN A 45 13.55 -20.57 -13.82
N ALA A 46 13.07 -19.42 -13.34
CA ALA A 46 11.67 -19.05 -13.54
C ALA A 46 11.41 -18.78 -15.03
N SER A 47 10.44 -19.48 -15.61
CA SER A 47 9.96 -19.21 -16.97
C SER A 47 9.37 -17.81 -17.08
N ASN A 48 9.28 -17.27 -18.30
CA ASN A 48 8.68 -15.95 -18.52
C ASN A 48 7.22 -15.88 -18.03
N GLU A 49 6.47 -16.97 -18.14
CA GLU A 49 5.10 -17.09 -17.64
C GLU A 49 5.05 -16.96 -16.11
N LEU A 50 5.94 -17.68 -15.40
CA LEU A 50 6.03 -17.59 -13.95
C LEU A 50 6.48 -16.19 -13.48
N ARG A 51 7.42 -15.57 -14.21
CA ARG A 51 7.83 -14.18 -13.93
C ARG A 51 6.68 -13.20 -14.09
N LEU A 52 5.89 -13.35 -15.15
CA LEU A 52 4.72 -12.50 -15.39
C LEU A 52 3.66 -12.69 -14.29
N LEU A 53 3.38 -13.92 -13.89
CA LEU A 53 2.46 -14.21 -12.79
C LEU A 53 2.93 -13.60 -11.46
N ALA A 54 4.23 -13.74 -11.15
CA ALA A 54 4.82 -13.13 -9.96
C ALA A 54 4.70 -11.60 -9.98
N LEU A 55 4.92 -10.98 -11.15
CA LEU A 55 4.77 -9.54 -11.34
C LEU A 55 3.31 -9.08 -11.14
N CYS A 56 2.35 -9.77 -11.77
CA CYS A 56 0.92 -9.50 -11.59
C CYS A 56 0.51 -9.63 -10.12
N PHE A 57 0.97 -10.68 -9.43
CA PHE A 57 0.70 -10.85 -8.01
C PHE A 57 1.28 -9.71 -7.18
N GLY A 58 2.54 -9.32 -7.42
CA GLY A 58 3.18 -8.19 -6.74
C GLY A 58 2.40 -6.89 -6.92
N LEU A 59 1.94 -6.59 -8.14
CA LEU A 59 1.09 -5.42 -8.41
C LEU A 59 -0.22 -5.44 -7.63
N VAL A 60 -0.89 -6.60 -7.57
CA VAL A 60 -2.11 -6.77 -6.77
C VAL A 60 -1.84 -6.51 -5.30
N GLN A 61 -0.72 -7.01 -4.74
CA GLN A 61 -0.37 -6.73 -3.35
C GLN A 61 -0.10 -5.24 -3.11
N THR A 62 0.66 -4.58 -3.99
CA THR A 62 0.88 -3.12 -3.90
C THR A 62 -0.43 -2.36 -3.84
N VAL A 63 -1.39 -2.70 -4.71
CA VAL A 63 -2.72 -2.06 -4.71
C VAL A 63 -3.45 -2.35 -3.41
N ARG A 64 -3.47 -3.61 -2.95
CA ARG A 64 -4.16 -3.99 -1.70
C ARG A 64 -3.60 -3.25 -0.48
N GLU A 65 -2.30 -3.01 -0.42
CA GLU A 65 -1.68 -2.27 0.68
C GLU A 65 -1.87 -0.75 0.58
N ALA A 66 -1.78 -0.19 -0.64
CA ALA A 66 -1.95 1.24 -0.85
C ALA A 66 -3.42 1.69 -0.71
N PHE A 67 -4.38 0.85 -1.12
CA PHE A 67 -5.79 1.23 -1.25
C PHE A 67 -6.47 1.70 0.06
N PRO A 68 -6.29 1.03 1.22
CA PRO A 68 -6.82 1.51 2.49
C PRO A 68 -6.30 2.90 2.87
N SER A 69 -5.00 3.13 2.67
CA SER A 69 -4.34 4.42 2.93
C SER A 69 -4.90 5.50 2.01
N LEU A 70 -5.08 5.22 0.73
CA LEU A 70 -5.67 6.15 -0.24
C LEU A 70 -7.12 6.51 0.11
N LEU A 71 -7.96 5.52 0.46
CA LEU A 71 -9.33 5.77 0.90
C LEU A 71 -9.39 6.63 2.16
N HIS A 72 -8.49 6.39 3.11
CA HIS A 72 -8.38 7.20 4.31
C HIS A 72 -8.03 8.65 3.98
N ILE A 73 -7.01 8.88 3.14
CA ILE A 73 -6.61 10.22 2.68
C ILE A 73 -7.77 10.94 1.97
N MET A 74 -8.50 10.24 1.08
CA MET A 74 -9.66 10.82 0.39
C MET A 74 -10.79 11.18 1.36
N LYS A 75 -11.05 10.35 2.38
CA LYS A 75 -12.05 10.62 3.40
C LYS A 75 -11.69 11.84 4.23
N GLU A 76 -10.44 11.95 4.69
CA GLU A 76 -9.95 13.13 5.39
C GLU A 76 -10.06 14.39 4.53
N ALA A 77 -9.63 14.33 3.27
CA ALA A 77 -9.71 15.46 2.35
C ALA A 77 -11.15 15.93 2.16
N ARG A 78 -12.11 14.99 2.06
CA ARG A 78 -13.55 15.31 1.99
C ARG A 78 -14.06 15.96 3.27
N GLN A 79 -13.68 15.44 4.44
CA GLN A 79 -14.08 16.00 5.74
C GLN A 79 -13.56 17.42 5.94
N ARG A 80 -12.29 17.68 5.58
CA ARG A 80 -11.70 19.03 5.65
C ARG A 80 -12.47 20.01 4.76
N LYS A 81 -12.83 19.63 3.53
CA LYS A 81 -13.65 20.47 2.65
C LYS A 81 -15.02 20.79 3.26
N MET A 82 -15.67 19.82 3.92
CA MET A 82 -16.97 20.05 4.58
C MET A 82 -16.86 20.94 5.82
N GLN A 83 -15.78 20.83 6.59
CA GLN A 83 -15.54 21.69 7.75
C GLN A 83 -15.27 23.15 7.36
N ILE A 84 -14.56 23.39 6.25
CA ILE A 84 -14.34 24.74 5.70
C ILE A 84 -15.66 25.38 5.23
N HIS A 85 -16.63 24.57 4.78
CA HIS A 85 -17.91 25.04 4.28
C HIS A 85 -19.02 25.14 5.35
N ARG A 86 -18.69 24.87 6.63
CA ARG A 86 -19.65 25.03 7.73
C ARG A 86 -19.66 26.51 8.13
N PRO A 87 -20.73 27.29 7.89
CA PRO A 87 -20.78 28.65 8.40
C PRO A 87 -20.68 28.59 9.93
N SER A 88 -19.81 29.42 10.48
CA SER A 88 -19.71 29.66 11.92
C SER A 88 -21.05 30.17 12.42
N ILE A 89 -21.92 29.28 12.92
CA ILE A 89 -23.05 29.69 13.73
C ILE A 89 -22.44 30.11 15.07
N VAL A 90 -22.22 31.42 15.20
CA VAL A 90 -21.85 32.04 16.48
C VAL A 90 -23.06 31.88 17.40
N PRO A 91 -22.97 31.13 18.51
CA PRO A 91 -24.05 31.08 19.48
C PRO A 91 -23.93 32.32 20.37
N GLY A 92 -24.87 33.25 20.19
CA GLY A 92 -25.17 34.27 21.20
C GLY A 92 -24.95 35.70 20.72
N SER A 93 -26.07 36.38 20.49
CA SER A 93 -26.27 37.74 20.95
C SER A 93 -27.70 37.81 21.52
N PRO A 94 -27.90 38.40 22.72
CA PRO A 94 -29.22 38.56 23.33
C PRO A 94 -30.15 39.47 22.51
#